data_AF-A0A1G1P9A8-F1
#
_entry.id   AF-A0A1G1P9A8-F1
#
_cell.length_a   1.000
_cell.length_b   1.000
_cell.length_c   1.000
_cell.angle_alpha   90.00
_cell.angle_beta   90.00
_cell.angle_gamma   90.00
#
_symmetry.space_group_name_H-M   'P 1'
#
loop_
_entity.id
_entity.type
_entity.pdbx_description
1 polymer ?
#
loop_
_entity_poly.entity_id
_entity_poly.type
_entity_poly.pdbx_seq_one_letter_code
_entity_poly.pdbx_strand_id
1 'polypeptide(L)'
;MSKAAKQSIFILIGLLAASLGFAGLTFMAKQKVEQQKLILEKNLQESQEQVKSSLVEVQKLKEQVGKEQEEKSKSKKTVADMEKRIEDMVVQISEITSDRDKWKQRLDNIKKERDELLVKLKEKPEPQIIYQEKIVYKEKEPEPAPPVEAPKPQAPEAAEPKTPPAIADETREDVPESLQDAQEEHWAQLLKEKAALELEMDKLKKELSEHSIEIVELKQANEALQIELDTVKHEKEEMEEDIQHNEALVNNLSVELARTKNDRKFVADKVAKLEQQNTELRQQIKKLSSAKTAVEKSIVRLVQDKDGVQKKLEQTETLVQSKIDEIWEIKDSLDRSFQAAKSTPTAGEVELPPIVVSAGGSSKLSGSFSLEGTRPGFEGKIVSINEGNNFVIIDVGEKRGIHPGDILGVYRGSEYIARLEVIQARQDISAADLKDQWAKVKVGDIVR
;
A
#
# COMPACT_ATOMS: atom_id res chain seq x y z
N MET A 1 -34.26 101.75 27.43
CA MET A 1 -33.25 100.76 27.91
C MET A 1 -31.98 101.50 28.32
N SER A 2 -31.37 101.17 29.45
CA SER A 2 -30.03 101.69 29.81
C SER A 2 -28.93 100.96 29.02
N LYS A 3 -27.71 101.52 28.98
CA LYS A 3 -26.54 100.85 28.36
C LYS A 3 -26.23 99.51 29.06
N ALA A 4 -26.31 99.47 30.39
CA ALA A 4 -26.09 98.26 31.18
C ALA A 4 -27.07 97.12 30.81
N ALA A 5 -28.36 97.42 30.64
CA ALA A 5 -29.36 96.43 30.24
C ALA A 5 -29.10 95.83 28.83
N LYS A 6 -28.49 96.60 27.91
CA LYS A 6 -28.06 96.05 26.62
C LYS A 6 -26.82 95.17 26.76
N GLN A 7 -25.86 95.53 27.61
CA GLN A 7 -24.67 94.72 27.86
C GLN A 7 -25.00 93.39 28.55
N SER A 8 -25.90 93.36 29.54
CA SER A 8 -26.30 92.11 30.19
C SER A 8 -27.01 91.15 29.21
N ILE A 9 -27.88 91.66 28.34
CA ILE A 9 -28.52 90.86 27.28
C ILE A 9 -27.47 90.25 26.33
N PHE A 10 -26.48 91.04 25.88
CA PHE A 10 -25.41 90.50 25.01
C PHE A 10 -24.55 89.44 25.70
N ILE A 11 -24.23 89.61 26.98
CA ILE A 11 -23.50 88.61 27.78
C ILE A 11 -24.33 87.32 27.91
N LEU A 12 -25.63 87.44 28.20
CA LEU A 12 -26.53 86.30 28.37
C LEU A 12 -26.74 85.52 27.07
N ILE A 13 -26.89 86.21 25.93
CA ILE A 13 -26.90 85.59 24.59
C ILE A 13 -25.58 84.87 24.30
N GLY A 14 -24.43 85.47 24.64
CA GLY A 14 -23.12 84.83 24.47
C GLY A 14 -22.95 83.57 25.32
N LEU A 15 -23.44 83.59 26.55
CA LEU A 15 -23.39 82.45 27.49
C LEU A 15 -24.33 81.31 27.02
N LEU A 16 -25.51 81.66 26.50
CA LEU A 16 -26.47 80.70 25.93
C LEU A 16 -25.97 80.09 24.59
N ALA A 17 -25.28 80.88 23.76
CA ALA A 17 -24.59 80.36 22.58
C ALA A 17 -23.43 79.42 22.95
N ALA A 18 -22.68 79.75 24.01
CA ALA A 18 -21.60 78.91 24.51
C ALA A 18 -22.11 77.58 25.10
N SER A 19 -23.22 77.59 25.85
CA SER A 19 -23.81 76.36 26.40
C SER A 19 -24.40 75.46 25.31
N LEU A 20 -25.08 76.02 24.30
CA LEU A 20 -25.53 75.28 23.12
C LEU A 20 -24.36 74.70 22.32
N GLY A 21 -23.28 75.48 22.14
CA GLY A 21 -22.06 74.99 21.49
C GLY A 21 -21.40 73.83 22.25
N PHE A 22 -21.33 73.92 23.57
CA PHE A 22 -20.80 72.86 24.43
C PHE A 22 -21.69 71.60 24.40
N ALA A 23 -23.02 71.76 24.44
CA ALA A 23 -23.98 70.66 24.32
C ALA A 23 -23.92 69.97 22.94
N GLY A 24 -23.72 70.73 21.86
CA GLY A 24 -23.51 70.16 20.52
C GLY A 24 -22.21 69.35 20.42
N LEU A 25 -21.14 69.82 21.08
CA LEU A 25 -19.86 69.10 21.16
C LEU A 25 -19.96 67.82 22.00
N THR A 26 -20.62 67.86 23.16
CA THR A 26 -20.81 66.66 24.00
C THR A 26 -21.76 65.65 23.34
N PHE A 27 -22.79 66.10 22.63
CA PHE A 27 -23.67 65.22 21.84
C PHE A 27 -22.91 64.52 20.71
N MET A 28 -22.11 65.24 19.92
CA MET A 28 -21.25 64.62 18.89
C MET A 28 -20.16 63.71 19.49
N ALA A 29 -19.65 64.01 20.69
CA ALA A 29 -18.73 63.12 21.39
C ALA A 29 -19.43 61.82 21.83
N LYS A 30 -20.63 61.91 22.44
CA LYS A 30 -21.44 60.75 22.83
C LYS A 30 -21.79 59.87 21.62
N GLN A 31 -22.24 60.47 20.51
CA GLN A 31 -22.57 59.74 19.28
C GLN A 31 -21.35 58.99 18.71
N LYS A 32 -20.15 59.58 18.75
CA LYS A 32 -18.90 58.90 18.35
C LYS A 32 -18.53 57.75 19.29
N VAL A 33 -18.73 57.90 20.60
CA VAL A 33 -18.50 56.83 21.59
C VAL A 33 -19.49 55.68 21.41
N GLU A 34 -20.76 55.96 21.13
CA GLU A 34 -21.77 54.95 20.84
C GLU A 34 -21.49 54.19 19.53
N GLN A 35 -21.06 54.88 18.47
CA GLN A 35 -20.58 54.25 17.24
C GLN A 35 -19.34 53.37 17.49
N GLN A 36 -18.37 53.84 18.26
CA GLN A 36 -17.19 53.06 18.65
C GLN A 36 -17.58 51.82 19.45
N LYS A 37 -18.53 51.92 20.40
CA LYS A 37 -19.04 50.78 21.17
C LYS A 37 -19.70 49.74 20.25
N LEU A 38 -20.55 50.15 19.32
CA LEU A 38 -21.20 49.25 18.35
C LEU A 38 -20.17 48.51 17.48
N ILE A 39 -19.14 49.20 17.01
CA ILE A 39 -18.04 48.58 16.25
C ILE A 39 -17.26 47.60 17.13
N LEU A 40 -16.98 47.94 18.40
CA LEU A 40 -16.30 47.06 19.34
C LEU A 40 -17.11 45.79 19.65
N GLU A 41 -18.42 45.93 19.84
CA GLU A 41 -19.33 44.80 20.10
C GLU A 41 -19.45 43.88 18.88
N LYS A 42 -19.56 44.44 17.66
CA LYS A 42 -19.54 43.66 16.42
C LYS A 42 -18.20 42.91 16.24
N ASN A 43 -17.06 43.60 16.37
CA ASN A 43 -15.74 42.99 16.25
C ASN A 43 -15.54 41.87 17.29
N LEU A 44 -16.09 42.02 18.49
CA LEU A 44 -16.04 41.01 19.54
C LEU A 44 -16.93 39.80 19.23
N GLN A 45 -18.09 39.98 18.60
CA GLN A 45 -18.91 38.87 18.09
C GLN A 45 -18.21 38.09 16.97
N GLU A 46 -17.73 38.78 15.92
CA GLU A 46 -17.00 38.15 14.81
C GLU A 46 -15.75 37.39 15.31
N SER A 47 -15.03 37.99 16.27
CA SER A 47 -13.87 37.35 16.91
C SER A 47 -14.26 36.12 17.76
N GLN A 48 -15.40 36.13 18.46
CA GLN A 48 -15.89 34.95 19.18
C GLN A 48 -16.34 33.83 18.23
N GLU A 49 -16.92 34.16 17.07
CA GLU A 49 -17.32 33.17 16.07
C GLU A 49 -16.10 32.51 15.40
N GLN A 50 -15.05 33.28 15.09
CA GLN A 50 -13.77 32.75 14.61
C GLN A 50 -13.08 31.82 15.64
N VAL A 51 -13.22 32.09 16.94
CA VAL A 51 -12.73 31.19 18.00
C VAL A 51 -13.58 29.91 18.09
N LYS A 52 -14.89 29.97 17.81
CA LYS A 52 -15.75 28.77 17.75
C LYS A 52 -15.43 27.89 16.54
N SER A 53 -15.33 28.47 15.34
CA SER A 53 -15.04 27.71 14.11
C SER A 53 -13.67 27.02 14.17
N SER A 54 -12.62 27.77 14.52
CA SER A 54 -11.26 27.20 14.66
C SER A 54 -11.15 26.14 15.77
N LEU A 55 -12.01 26.19 16.81
CA LEU A 55 -12.08 25.12 17.82
C LEU A 55 -12.71 23.83 17.25
N VAL A 56 -13.77 23.94 16.44
CA VAL A 56 -14.37 22.80 15.73
C VAL A 56 -13.39 22.20 14.70
N GLU A 57 -12.66 23.03 13.97
CA GLU A 57 -11.59 22.59 13.06
C GLU A 57 -10.48 21.84 13.80
N VAL A 58 -9.99 22.39 14.92
CA VAL A 58 -8.96 21.72 15.75
C VAL A 58 -9.49 20.40 16.34
N GLN A 59 -10.77 20.28 16.68
CA GLN A 59 -11.37 19.01 17.09
C GLN A 59 -11.40 18.00 15.93
N LYS A 60 -11.85 18.40 14.74
CA LYS A 60 -11.90 17.56 13.53
C LYS A 60 -10.50 17.08 13.10
N LEU A 61 -9.51 17.97 13.10
CA LEU A 61 -8.10 17.65 12.83
C LEU A 61 -7.53 16.68 13.89
N LYS A 62 -7.88 16.86 15.17
CA LYS A 62 -7.47 15.95 16.26
C LYS A 62 -8.09 14.55 16.09
N GLU A 63 -9.34 14.45 15.65
CA GLU A 63 -9.99 13.17 15.35
C GLU A 63 -9.34 12.47 14.15
N GLN A 64 -9.03 13.21 13.08
CA GLN A 64 -8.29 12.70 11.92
C GLN A 64 -6.89 12.19 12.30
N VAL A 65 -6.12 12.96 13.08
CA VAL A 65 -4.81 12.54 13.61
C VAL A 65 -4.93 11.28 14.48
N GLY A 66 -6.04 11.11 15.21
CA GLY A 66 -6.33 9.88 15.96
C GLY A 66 -6.51 8.66 15.04
N LYS A 67 -7.38 8.78 14.02
CA LYS A 67 -7.65 7.70 13.06
C LYS A 67 -6.42 7.33 12.23
N GLU A 68 -5.66 8.32 11.74
CA GLU A 68 -4.38 8.09 11.08
C GLU A 68 -3.38 7.35 11.97
N GLN A 69 -3.30 7.71 13.26
CA GLN A 69 -2.35 7.07 14.18
C GLN A 69 -2.79 5.63 14.53
N GLU A 70 -4.09 5.33 14.52
CA GLU A 70 -4.61 3.97 14.62
C GLU A 70 -4.27 3.14 13.37
N GLU A 71 -4.54 3.64 12.17
CA GLU A 71 -4.18 2.99 10.89
C GLU A 71 -2.68 2.79 10.71
N LYS A 72 -1.88 3.76 11.16
CA LYS A 72 -0.42 3.63 11.25
C LYS A 72 -0.02 2.52 12.22
N SER A 73 -0.73 2.35 13.34
CA SER A 73 -0.44 1.26 14.30
C SER A 73 -0.77 -0.13 13.72
N LYS A 74 -1.86 -0.24 12.95
CA LYS A 74 -2.23 -1.47 12.21
C LYS A 74 -1.17 -1.77 11.14
N SER A 75 -0.83 -0.79 10.32
CA SER A 75 0.19 -0.89 9.27
C SER A 75 1.57 -1.25 9.82
N LYS A 76 1.93 -0.76 11.02
CA LYS A 76 3.20 -1.13 11.68
C LYS A 76 3.20 -2.58 12.17
N LYS A 77 2.05 -3.10 12.64
CA LYS A 77 1.92 -4.53 12.99
C LYS A 77 2.09 -5.42 11.76
N THR A 78 1.36 -5.13 10.66
CA THR A 78 1.47 -5.94 9.44
C THR A 78 2.87 -5.93 8.83
N VAL A 79 3.63 -4.82 8.94
CA VAL A 79 5.06 -4.80 8.57
C VAL A 79 5.89 -5.73 9.47
N ALA A 80 5.69 -5.73 10.79
CA ALA A 80 6.42 -6.63 11.70
C ALA A 80 6.04 -8.11 11.51
N ASP A 81 4.78 -8.40 11.16
CA ASP A 81 4.32 -9.76 10.83
C ASP A 81 4.86 -10.23 9.46
N MET A 82 5.03 -9.32 8.49
CA MET A 82 5.75 -9.59 7.24
C MET A 82 7.26 -9.77 7.45
N GLU A 83 7.87 -9.03 8.38
CA GLU A 83 9.29 -9.16 8.74
C GLU A 83 9.59 -10.57 9.25
N LYS A 84 8.81 -11.07 10.21
CA LYS A 84 8.94 -12.46 10.70
C LYS A 84 8.78 -13.48 9.59
N ARG A 85 7.75 -13.36 8.74
CA ARG A 85 7.55 -14.28 7.61
C ARG A 85 8.72 -14.29 6.63
N ILE A 86 9.38 -13.15 6.43
CA ILE A 86 10.58 -13.07 5.60
C ILE A 86 11.77 -13.76 6.29
N GLU A 87 11.91 -13.62 7.61
CA GLU A 87 12.92 -14.35 8.40
C GLU A 87 12.66 -15.87 8.35
N ASP A 88 11.43 -16.32 8.59
CA ASP A 88 11.01 -17.73 8.49
C ASP A 88 11.29 -18.33 7.10
N MET A 89 10.92 -17.63 6.02
CA MET A 89 11.21 -18.05 4.65
C MET A 89 12.71 -18.09 4.35
N VAL A 90 13.51 -17.17 4.89
CA VAL A 90 14.98 -17.18 4.71
C VAL A 90 15.61 -18.38 5.42
N VAL A 91 15.11 -18.76 6.61
CA VAL A 91 15.55 -19.99 7.29
C VAL A 91 15.21 -21.22 6.45
N GLN A 92 13.95 -21.36 6.00
CA GLN A 92 13.51 -22.49 5.16
C GLN A 92 14.31 -22.60 3.85
N ILE A 93 14.56 -21.47 3.16
CA ILE A 93 15.42 -21.44 1.97
C ILE A 93 16.83 -21.94 2.31
N SER A 94 17.39 -21.57 3.47
CA SER A 94 18.73 -21.99 3.89
C SER A 94 18.81 -23.49 4.22
N GLU A 95 17.77 -24.05 4.84
CA GLU A 95 17.66 -25.48 5.15
C GLU A 95 17.54 -26.32 3.87
N ILE A 96 16.60 -25.96 2.98
CA ILE A 96 16.42 -26.64 1.69
C ILE A 96 17.68 -26.51 0.80
N THR A 97 18.36 -25.35 0.83
CA THR A 97 19.65 -25.17 0.13
C THR A 97 20.73 -26.09 0.69
N SER A 98 20.85 -26.20 2.03
CA SER A 98 21.72 -27.15 2.71
C SER A 98 21.46 -28.58 2.26
N ASP A 99 20.20 -28.99 2.20
CA ASP A 99 19.83 -30.37 1.98
C ASP A 99 19.96 -30.76 0.50
N ARG A 100 19.59 -29.86 -0.42
CA ARG A 100 19.95 -29.97 -1.85
C ARG A 100 21.45 -30.17 -2.05
N ASP A 101 22.29 -29.43 -1.32
CA ASP A 101 23.74 -29.53 -1.47
C ASP A 101 24.32 -30.82 -0.86
N LYS A 102 23.72 -31.37 0.21
CA LYS A 102 24.00 -32.73 0.72
C LYS A 102 23.61 -33.80 -0.31
N TRP A 103 22.41 -33.70 -0.88
CA TRP A 103 21.92 -34.63 -1.91
C TRP A 103 22.80 -34.60 -3.16
N LYS A 104 23.23 -33.41 -3.59
CA LYS A 104 24.19 -33.25 -4.69
C LYS A 104 25.54 -33.91 -4.39
N GLN A 105 26.06 -33.79 -3.17
CA GLN A 105 27.29 -34.50 -2.76
C GLN A 105 27.11 -36.03 -2.75
N ARG A 106 25.96 -36.55 -2.29
CA ARG A 106 25.63 -38.00 -2.37
C ARG A 106 25.60 -38.46 -3.83
N LEU A 107 24.85 -37.76 -4.67
CA LEU A 107 24.73 -38.01 -6.10
C LEU A 107 26.10 -38.01 -6.81
N ASP A 108 26.98 -37.08 -6.47
CA ASP A 108 28.33 -36.98 -7.04
C ASP A 108 29.34 -37.99 -6.47
N ASN A 109 29.04 -38.63 -5.32
CA ASN A 109 29.80 -39.79 -4.84
C ASN A 109 29.31 -41.09 -5.49
N ILE A 110 27.99 -41.31 -5.56
CA ILE A 110 27.37 -42.44 -6.25
C ILE A 110 27.79 -42.50 -7.72
N LYS A 111 27.89 -41.36 -8.41
CA LYS A 111 28.47 -41.30 -9.77
C LYS A 111 29.89 -41.88 -9.83
N LYS A 112 30.77 -41.51 -8.90
CA LYS A 112 32.16 -42.01 -8.86
C LYS A 112 32.21 -43.50 -8.54
N GLU A 113 31.44 -43.96 -7.56
CA GLU A 113 31.37 -45.38 -7.17
C GLU A 113 30.87 -46.22 -8.36
N ARG A 114 29.82 -45.76 -9.05
CA ARG A 114 29.31 -46.33 -10.30
C ARG A 114 30.35 -46.31 -11.42
N ASP A 115 31.12 -45.23 -11.58
CA ASP A 115 32.19 -45.14 -12.59
C ASP A 115 33.38 -46.04 -12.27
N GLU A 116 33.78 -46.16 -11.00
CA GLU A 116 34.80 -47.11 -10.53
C GLU A 116 34.36 -48.57 -10.72
N LEU A 117 33.10 -48.90 -10.42
CA LEU A 117 32.54 -50.23 -10.65
C LEU A 117 32.50 -50.56 -12.15
N LEU A 118 32.18 -49.59 -13.02
CA LEU A 118 32.27 -49.75 -14.47
C LEU A 118 33.71 -49.93 -14.98
N VAL A 119 34.72 -49.37 -14.29
CA VAL A 119 36.15 -49.66 -14.60
C VAL A 119 36.51 -51.08 -14.14
N LYS A 120 36.22 -51.43 -12.89
CA LYS A 120 36.48 -52.77 -12.32
C LYS A 120 35.80 -53.89 -13.14
N LEU A 121 34.61 -53.63 -13.69
CA LEU A 121 33.88 -54.56 -14.58
C LEU A 121 34.55 -54.72 -15.96
N LYS A 122 35.26 -53.70 -16.46
CA LYS A 122 36.02 -53.73 -17.73
C LYS A 122 37.45 -54.27 -17.58
N GLU A 123 38.04 -54.14 -16.40
CA GLU A 123 39.37 -54.67 -16.08
C GLU A 123 39.36 -56.16 -15.75
N LYS A 124 38.19 -56.73 -15.40
CA LYS A 124 38.01 -58.17 -15.29
C LYS A 124 38.06 -58.78 -16.70
N PRO A 125 39.09 -59.58 -17.05
CA PRO A 125 39.33 -59.97 -18.43
C PRO A 125 38.21 -60.86 -18.96
N GLU A 126 37.75 -60.58 -20.18
CA GLU A 126 36.90 -61.51 -20.91
C GLU A 126 37.62 -62.87 -21.02
N PRO A 127 37.01 -63.98 -20.59
CA PRO A 127 37.65 -65.28 -20.67
C PRO A 127 37.89 -65.61 -22.15
N GLN A 128 39.15 -65.89 -22.51
CA GLN A 128 39.51 -66.23 -23.87
C GLN A 128 38.91 -67.59 -24.23
N ILE A 129 37.71 -67.58 -24.83
CA ILE A 129 37.05 -68.77 -25.37
C ILE A 129 37.88 -69.23 -26.57
N ILE A 130 38.78 -70.18 -26.33
CA ILE A 130 39.51 -70.88 -27.39
C ILE A 130 38.51 -71.76 -28.13
N TYR A 131 37.96 -71.22 -29.21
CA TYR A 131 37.18 -71.98 -30.19
C TYR A 131 38.11 -73.00 -30.87
N GLN A 132 38.16 -74.22 -30.34
CA GLN A 132 38.67 -75.34 -31.12
C GLN A 132 37.69 -75.60 -32.27
N GLU A 133 38.17 -75.48 -33.51
CA GLU A 133 37.38 -75.73 -34.72
C GLU A 133 36.94 -77.20 -34.79
N LYS A 134 35.76 -77.50 -34.25
CA LYS A 134 35.12 -78.80 -34.48
C LYS A 134 34.61 -78.84 -35.91
N ILE A 135 35.43 -79.42 -36.78
CA ILE A 135 35.24 -79.49 -38.24
C ILE A 135 33.80 -79.87 -38.59
N VAL A 136 33.08 -78.92 -39.19
CA VAL A 136 31.71 -79.14 -39.67
C VAL A 136 31.76 -80.02 -40.92
N TYR A 137 31.37 -81.28 -40.79
CA TYR A 137 31.12 -82.11 -41.96
C TYR A 137 29.95 -81.52 -42.75
N LYS A 138 30.25 -81.12 -43.98
CA LYS A 138 29.34 -80.40 -44.87
C LYS A 138 28.38 -81.37 -45.55
N GLU A 139 27.47 -81.94 -44.75
CA GLU A 139 26.38 -82.75 -45.27
C GLU A 139 25.46 -81.91 -46.16
N LYS A 140 24.97 -82.52 -47.24
CA LYS A 140 24.55 -81.81 -48.45
C LYS A 140 23.08 -82.08 -48.73
N GLU A 141 22.23 -81.10 -48.40
CA GLU A 141 20.78 -81.15 -48.67
C GLU A 141 20.48 -81.36 -50.17
N PRO A 142 19.56 -82.28 -50.49
CA PRO A 142 18.89 -82.35 -51.79
C PRO A 142 17.35 -82.33 -51.62
N GLU A 143 16.71 -81.29 -52.13
CA GLU A 143 15.24 -81.21 -52.29
C GLU A 143 14.86 -81.11 -53.78
N PRO A 144 13.60 -81.40 -54.19
CA PRO A 144 12.50 -82.05 -53.44
C PRO A 144 11.69 -83.15 -54.20
N ALA A 145 11.07 -84.05 -53.43
CA ALA A 145 9.72 -84.65 -53.66
C ALA A 145 9.48 -85.61 -54.89
N PRO A 146 8.30 -86.26 -55.01
CA PRO A 146 7.62 -87.23 -54.10
C PRO A 146 7.07 -88.46 -54.91
N PRO A 147 5.98 -89.21 -54.56
CA PRO A 147 5.30 -89.59 -53.30
C PRO A 147 5.11 -91.14 -53.12
N VAL A 148 4.32 -91.56 -52.09
CA VAL A 148 3.72 -92.92 -51.84
C VAL A 148 4.70 -94.12 -51.66
N GLU A 149 4.41 -95.25 -50.98
CA GLU A 149 3.19 -95.80 -50.32
C GLU A 149 3.55 -96.64 -49.05
N ALA A 150 2.55 -97.20 -48.34
CA ALA A 150 2.69 -98.01 -47.09
C ALA A 150 2.68 -99.55 -47.39
N PRO A 151 2.76 -100.52 -46.43
CA PRO A 151 2.72 -100.44 -44.95
C PRO A 151 3.67 -101.42 -44.14
N LYS A 152 3.40 -101.54 -42.82
CA LYS A 152 3.86 -102.54 -41.80
C LYS A 152 3.41 -104.00 -42.14
N PRO A 153 3.82 -105.13 -41.45
CA PRO A 153 4.18 -105.25 -40.01
C PRO A 153 5.17 -106.36 -39.48
N GLN A 154 5.50 -106.29 -38.17
CA GLN A 154 5.70 -107.36 -37.12
C GLN A 154 6.68 -108.55 -37.34
N ALA A 155 7.73 -108.74 -36.51
CA ALA A 155 7.82 -109.44 -35.19
C ALA A 155 8.13 -110.98 -35.31
N PRO A 156 8.64 -111.74 -34.30
CA PRO A 156 8.96 -111.48 -32.86
C PRO A 156 10.48 -111.76 -32.51
N GLU A 157 11.10 -111.30 -31.40
CA GLU A 157 11.21 -111.79 -29.98
C GLU A 157 12.44 -112.69 -29.60
N ALA A 158 13.12 -112.30 -28.50
CA ALA A 158 13.98 -113.00 -27.51
C ALA A 158 15.19 -113.92 -27.87
N ALA A 159 16.35 -113.67 -27.21
CA ALA A 159 17.12 -114.62 -26.33
C ALA A 159 18.38 -114.00 -25.67
N GLU A 160 18.78 -114.49 -24.48
CA GLU A 160 20.01 -114.11 -23.69
C GLU A 160 21.13 -115.17 -23.75
N PRO A 161 22.41 -114.83 -23.41
CA PRO A 161 23.09 -115.50 -22.25
C PRO A 161 24.20 -114.66 -21.51
N LYS A 162 24.84 -115.04 -20.38
CA LYS A 162 24.50 -115.77 -19.11
C LYS A 162 25.72 -115.83 -18.14
N THR A 163 25.54 -115.48 -16.84
CA THR A 163 26.29 -115.99 -15.63
C THR A 163 27.82 -115.72 -15.49
N PRO A 164 28.41 -115.83 -14.26
CA PRO A 164 28.97 -117.11 -13.71
C PRO A 164 28.72 -117.29 -12.17
N PRO A 165 29.01 -118.45 -11.49
CA PRO A 165 30.38 -118.83 -11.04
C PRO A 165 30.75 -120.34 -10.80
N ALA A 166 32.03 -120.70 -11.00
CA ALA A 166 32.82 -121.82 -10.38
C ALA A 166 32.33 -123.31 -10.55
N ILE A 167 33.10 -124.41 -10.31
CA ILE A 167 34.35 -124.73 -9.57
C ILE A 167 35.16 -125.88 -10.30
N ALA A 168 36.52 -125.82 -10.29
CA ALA A 168 37.57 -126.90 -10.51
C ALA A 168 37.54 -127.77 -11.81
N ASP A 169 38.59 -128.40 -12.37
CA ASP A 169 39.95 -128.81 -11.94
C ASP A 169 40.83 -129.31 -13.15
N GLU A 170 42.09 -129.68 -12.88
CA GLU A 170 43.03 -130.60 -13.59
C GLU A 170 43.53 -130.39 -15.06
N THR A 171 44.78 -129.89 -15.15
CA THR A 171 45.94 -130.42 -15.92
C THR A 171 46.15 -130.28 -17.46
N ARG A 172 47.36 -129.77 -17.80
CA ARG A 172 48.34 -130.19 -18.87
C ARG A 172 47.90 -130.06 -20.36
N GLU A 173 48.74 -129.75 -21.36
CA GLU A 173 50.19 -129.42 -21.55
C GLU A 173 50.35 -128.90 -23.02
N ASP A 174 51.41 -128.26 -23.55
CA ASP A 174 52.75 -127.77 -23.14
C ASP A 174 53.29 -126.76 -24.23
N VAL A 175 54.48 -126.16 -24.05
CA VAL A 175 55.36 -125.49 -25.06
C VAL A 175 54.95 -124.09 -25.58
N PRO A 176 55.86 -123.07 -25.68
CA PRO A 176 57.13 -122.83 -24.96
C PRO A 176 57.26 -121.42 -24.30
N GLU A 177 58.19 -121.31 -23.35
CA GLU A 177 58.45 -120.12 -22.51
C GLU A 177 59.36 -119.06 -23.20
N SER A 178 58.85 -118.29 -24.18
CA SER A 178 59.64 -117.16 -24.75
C SER A 178 58.85 -115.98 -25.33
N LEU A 179 57.54 -115.92 -25.11
CA LEU A 179 56.68 -114.80 -25.55
C LEU A 179 55.89 -114.13 -24.41
N GLN A 180 55.81 -114.76 -23.24
CA GLN A 180 55.01 -114.28 -22.12
C GLN A 180 55.58 -112.98 -21.54
N ASP A 181 56.86 -112.93 -21.18
CA ASP A 181 57.52 -111.71 -20.65
C ASP A 181 57.30 -110.47 -21.53
N ALA A 182 57.49 -110.61 -22.85
CA ALA A 182 57.33 -109.51 -23.80
C ALA A 182 55.86 -109.05 -23.96
N GLN A 183 54.90 -109.96 -23.81
CA GLN A 183 53.49 -109.60 -23.76
C GLN A 183 53.10 -108.99 -22.42
N GLU A 184 53.64 -109.47 -21.29
CA GLU A 184 53.43 -108.90 -19.96
C GLU A 184 54.01 -107.49 -19.83
N GLU A 185 55.21 -107.22 -20.36
CA GLU A 185 55.75 -105.86 -20.45
C GLU A 185 54.83 -104.94 -21.27
N HIS A 186 54.30 -105.42 -22.40
CA HIS A 186 53.39 -104.63 -23.25
C HIS A 186 52.02 -104.40 -22.57
N TRP A 187 51.49 -105.38 -21.86
CA TRP A 187 50.29 -105.21 -21.03
C TRP A 187 50.54 -104.25 -19.86
N ALA A 188 51.71 -104.30 -19.21
CA ALA A 188 52.08 -103.38 -18.14
C ALA A 188 52.24 -101.93 -18.65
N GLN A 189 52.78 -101.74 -19.86
CA GLN A 189 52.84 -100.43 -20.51
C GLN A 189 51.43 -99.90 -20.81
N LEU A 190 50.56 -100.69 -21.46
CA LEU A 190 49.17 -100.31 -21.73
C LEU A 190 48.36 -100.02 -20.45
N LEU A 191 48.57 -100.79 -19.38
CA LEU A 191 47.94 -100.53 -18.08
C LEU A 191 48.45 -99.24 -17.44
N LYS A 192 49.74 -98.94 -17.56
CA LYS A 192 50.36 -97.71 -17.06
C LYS A 192 49.89 -96.47 -17.84
N GLU A 193 49.80 -96.56 -19.16
CA GLU A 193 49.26 -95.49 -20.01
C GLU A 193 47.76 -95.27 -19.72
N LYS A 194 46.97 -96.34 -19.64
CA LYS A 194 45.56 -96.25 -19.24
C LYS A 194 45.42 -95.60 -17.86
N ALA A 195 46.19 -96.03 -16.86
CA ALA A 195 46.14 -95.46 -15.52
C ALA A 195 46.58 -93.98 -15.47
N ALA A 196 47.55 -93.58 -16.30
CA ALA A 196 47.95 -92.18 -16.46
C ALA A 196 46.81 -91.36 -17.08
N LEU A 197 46.19 -91.83 -18.16
CA LEU A 197 45.05 -91.20 -18.81
C LEU A 197 43.80 -91.17 -17.93
N GLU A 198 43.60 -92.16 -17.05
CA GLU A 198 42.52 -92.23 -16.08
C GLU A 198 42.73 -91.22 -14.93
N LEU A 199 43.98 -91.05 -14.47
CA LEU A 199 44.37 -89.98 -13.55
C LEU A 199 44.28 -88.58 -14.18
N GLU A 200 44.56 -88.43 -15.48
CA GLU A 200 44.39 -87.17 -16.21
C GLU A 200 42.92 -86.85 -16.46
N MET A 201 42.09 -87.84 -16.82
CA MET A 201 40.64 -87.74 -16.81
C MET A 201 40.12 -87.26 -15.45
N ASP A 202 40.63 -87.79 -14.35
CA ASP A 202 40.17 -87.42 -12.99
C ASP A 202 40.72 -86.09 -12.49
N LYS A 203 41.86 -85.60 -13.00
CA LYS A 203 42.28 -84.19 -12.83
C LYS A 203 41.37 -83.25 -13.61
N LEU A 204 41.20 -83.50 -14.91
CA LEU A 204 40.36 -82.68 -15.79
C LEU A 204 38.89 -82.64 -15.32
N LYS A 205 38.35 -83.74 -14.77
CA LYS A 205 37.02 -83.75 -14.13
C LYS A 205 36.98 -82.86 -12.89
N LYS A 206 38.03 -82.85 -12.06
CA LYS A 206 38.12 -82.00 -10.86
C LYS A 206 38.22 -80.52 -11.26
N GLU A 207 39.17 -80.18 -12.13
CA GLU A 207 39.34 -78.83 -12.68
C GLU A 207 38.05 -78.33 -13.35
N LEU A 208 37.38 -79.17 -14.16
CA LEU A 208 36.08 -78.84 -14.75
C LEU A 208 34.98 -78.65 -13.69
N SER A 209 34.97 -79.45 -12.62
CA SER A 209 34.00 -79.29 -11.53
C SER A 209 34.26 -78.02 -10.69
N GLU A 210 35.53 -77.70 -10.43
CA GLU A 210 35.99 -76.51 -9.72
C GLU A 210 35.62 -75.24 -10.51
N HIS A 211 35.99 -75.18 -11.79
CA HIS A 211 35.55 -74.12 -12.71
C HIS A 211 34.02 -74.05 -12.88
N SER A 212 33.29 -75.19 -12.78
CA SER A 212 31.82 -75.15 -12.83
C SER A 212 31.21 -74.48 -11.58
N ILE A 213 31.84 -74.63 -10.41
CA ILE A 213 31.45 -73.96 -9.17
C ILE A 213 31.80 -72.47 -9.28
N GLU A 214 33.02 -72.13 -9.70
CA GLU A 214 33.43 -70.74 -9.95
C GLU A 214 32.48 -70.03 -10.92
N ILE A 215 32.03 -70.69 -12.01
CA ILE A 215 31.07 -70.14 -12.97
C ILE A 215 29.69 -69.89 -12.32
N VAL A 216 29.27 -70.70 -11.35
CA VAL A 216 28.01 -70.49 -10.60
C VAL A 216 28.17 -69.34 -9.60
N GLU A 217 29.26 -69.29 -8.85
CA GLU A 217 29.56 -68.20 -7.92
C GLU A 217 29.70 -66.85 -8.64
N LEU A 218 30.39 -66.82 -9.79
CA LEU A 218 30.53 -65.63 -10.64
C LEU A 218 29.19 -65.17 -11.24
N LYS A 219 28.26 -66.10 -11.53
CA LYS A 219 26.89 -65.75 -11.95
C LYS A 219 26.09 -65.15 -10.80
N GLN A 220 26.11 -65.78 -9.63
CA GLN A 220 25.42 -65.26 -8.44
C GLN A 220 25.98 -63.87 -8.04
N ALA A 221 27.30 -63.66 -8.14
CA ALA A 221 27.93 -62.37 -7.91
C ALA A 221 27.51 -61.32 -8.95
N ASN A 222 27.41 -61.67 -10.24
CA ASN A 222 26.89 -60.77 -11.27
C ASN A 222 25.41 -60.44 -11.06
N GLU A 223 24.57 -61.42 -10.69
CA GLU A 223 23.15 -61.20 -10.40
C GLU A 223 22.96 -60.29 -9.18
N ALA A 224 23.74 -60.48 -8.11
CA ALA A 224 23.76 -59.61 -6.94
C ALA A 224 24.23 -58.18 -7.30
N LEU A 225 25.35 -58.03 -8.00
CA LEU A 225 25.86 -56.73 -8.46
C LEU A 225 24.88 -56.02 -9.42
N GLN A 226 24.11 -56.77 -10.21
CA GLN A 226 23.09 -56.17 -11.08
C GLN A 226 21.87 -55.68 -10.29
N ILE A 227 21.46 -56.40 -9.24
CA ILE A 227 20.43 -55.92 -8.30
C ILE A 227 20.91 -54.65 -7.59
N GLU A 228 22.15 -54.63 -7.07
CA GLU A 228 22.74 -53.45 -6.43
C GLU A 228 22.84 -52.25 -7.41
N LEU A 229 23.23 -52.51 -8.67
CA LEU A 229 23.25 -51.49 -9.72
C LEU A 229 21.86 -50.91 -9.99
N ASP A 230 20.82 -51.74 -9.99
CA ASP A 230 19.45 -51.31 -10.25
C ASP A 230 18.81 -50.60 -9.05
N THR A 231 19.13 -50.98 -7.80
CA THR A 231 18.74 -50.19 -6.62
C THR A 231 19.44 -48.84 -6.58
N VAL A 232 20.74 -48.78 -6.88
CA VAL A 232 21.50 -47.53 -6.92
C VAL A 232 21.02 -46.60 -8.06
N LYS A 233 20.55 -47.14 -9.19
CA LYS A 233 19.85 -46.34 -10.22
C LYS A 233 18.58 -45.73 -9.66
N HIS A 234 17.75 -46.51 -8.98
CA HIS A 234 16.45 -46.05 -8.48
C HIS A 234 16.62 -44.96 -7.40
N GLU A 235 17.53 -45.17 -6.43
CA GLU A 235 17.90 -44.14 -5.43
C GLU A 235 18.42 -42.86 -6.12
N LYS A 236 19.22 -43.01 -7.19
CA LYS A 236 19.75 -41.90 -7.99
C LYS A 236 18.67 -41.20 -8.82
N GLU A 237 17.56 -41.85 -9.14
CA GLU A 237 16.39 -41.24 -9.80
C GLU A 237 15.51 -40.52 -8.78
N GLU A 238 15.19 -41.16 -7.65
CA GLU A 238 14.47 -40.54 -6.52
C GLU A 238 15.18 -39.26 -6.04
N MET A 239 16.50 -39.30 -5.81
CA MET A 239 17.30 -38.11 -5.47
C MET A 239 17.29 -37.02 -6.55
N GLU A 240 17.10 -37.36 -7.82
CA GLU A 240 17.08 -36.37 -8.91
C GLU A 240 15.69 -35.74 -9.09
N GLU A 241 14.61 -36.46 -8.77
CA GLU A 241 13.27 -35.88 -8.60
C GLU A 241 13.20 -34.98 -7.35
N ASP A 242 13.78 -35.43 -6.23
CA ASP A 242 13.78 -34.68 -4.97
C ASP A 242 14.60 -33.38 -5.10
N ILE A 243 15.73 -33.39 -5.82
CA ILE A 243 16.48 -32.17 -6.16
C ILE A 243 15.65 -31.22 -7.03
N GLN A 244 14.94 -31.72 -8.05
CA GLN A 244 14.09 -30.89 -8.91
C GLN A 244 12.90 -30.27 -8.14
N HIS A 245 12.27 -31.04 -7.25
CA HIS A 245 11.20 -30.55 -6.40
C HIS A 245 11.70 -29.46 -5.42
N ASN A 246 12.84 -29.70 -4.77
CA ASN A 246 13.46 -28.71 -3.88
C ASN A 246 13.91 -27.44 -4.65
N GLU A 247 14.40 -27.56 -5.88
CA GLU A 247 14.70 -26.41 -6.74
C GLU A 247 13.42 -25.64 -7.14
N ALA A 248 12.33 -26.32 -7.46
CA ALA A 248 11.04 -25.68 -7.73
C ALA A 248 10.48 -24.95 -6.49
N LEU A 249 10.61 -25.52 -5.30
CA LEU A 249 10.25 -24.88 -4.03
C LEU A 249 11.11 -23.63 -3.75
N VAL A 250 12.44 -23.71 -3.88
CA VAL A 250 13.34 -22.56 -3.69
C VAL A 250 13.03 -21.45 -4.70
N ASN A 251 12.76 -21.80 -5.97
CA ASN A 251 12.36 -20.83 -6.98
C ASN A 251 11.03 -20.14 -6.61
N ASN A 252 10.02 -20.89 -6.17
CA ASN A 252 8.73 -20.32 -5.73
C ASN A 252 8.91 -19.41 -4.50
N LEU A 253 9.58 -19.89 -3.44
CA LEU A 253 9.89 -19.10 -2.24
C LEU A 253 10.70 -17.83 -2.56
N SER A 254 11.58 -17.87 -3.56
CA SER A 254 12.32 -16.67 -4.02
C SER A 254 11.40 -15.62 -4.65
N VAL A 255 10.36 -16.04 -5.38
CA VAL A 255 9.35 -15.17 -5.99
C VAL A 255 8.40 -14.62 -4.92
N GLU A 256 7.99 -15.44 -3.94
CA GLU A 256 7.19 -14.97 -2.81
C GLU A 256 7.98 -14.01 -1.90
N LEU A 257 9.27 -14.24 -1.68
CA LEU A 257 10.17 -13.32 -0.98
C LEU A 257 10.33 -12.01 -1.76
N ALA A 258 10.52 -12.06 -3.08
CA ALA A 258 10.58 -10.86 -3.91
C ALA A 258 9.27 -10.04 -3.87
N ARG A 259 8.12 -10.73 -3.92
CA ARG A 259 6.78 -10.13 -3.81
C ARG A 259 6.55 -9.50 -2.44
N THR A 260 6.73 -10.25 -1.36
CA THR A 260 6.54 -9.76 0.02
C THR A 260 7.50 -8.62 0.38
N LYS A 261 8.73 -8.63 -0.16
CA LYS A 261 9.68 -7.51 -0.05
C LYS A 261 9.20 -6.25 -0.78
N ASN A 262 8.55 -6.40 -1.94
CA ASN A 262 7.93 -5.29 -2.67
C ASN A 262 6.68 -4.76 -1.94
N ASP A 263 5.82 -5.66 -1.46
CA ASP A 263 4.64 -5.31 -0.67
C ASP A 263 5.03 -4.59 0.65
N ARG A 264 6.07 -5.08 1.35
CA ARG A 264 6.66 -4.41 2.53
C ARG A 264 7.17 -3.01 2.18
N LYS A 265 7.82 -2.81 1.02
CA LYS A 265 8.24 -1.49 0.55
C LYS A 265 7.03 -0.57 0.31
N PHE A 266 6.01 -1.05 -0.41
CA PHE A 266 4.78 -0.29 -0.69
C PHE A 266 4.03 0.11 0.59
N VAL A 267 4.01 -0.75 1.61
CA VAL A 267 3.46 -0.41 2.93
C VAL A 267 4.36 0.57 3.69
N ALA A 268 5.68 0.42 3.62
CA ALA A 268 6.62 1.38 4.22
C ALA A 268 6.51 2.79 3.60
N ASP A 269 6.43 2.88 2.27
CA ASP A 269 6.23 4.14 1.54
C ASP A 269 4.90 4.81 1.92
N LYS A 270 3.82 4.01 2.12
CA LYS A 270 2.54 4.49 2.68
C LYS A 270 2.67 4.97 4.13
N VAL A 271 3.38 4.25 4.99
CA VAL A 271 3.61 4.65 6.38
C VAL A 271 4.41 5.95 6.44
N ALA A 272 5.45 6.12 5.62
CA ALA A 272 6.22 7.35 5.53
C ALA A 272 5.36 8.54 5.05
N LYS A 273 4.47 8.33 4.07
CA LYS A 273 3.51 9.36 3.64
C LYS A 273 2.53 9.73 4.75
N LEU A 274 1.97 8.76 5.48
CA LEU A 274 1.11 9.01 6.64
C LEU A 274 1.87 9.72 7.77
N GLU A 275 3.15 9.43 7.99
CA GLU A 275 3.99 10.17 8.93
C GLU A 275 4.17 11.64 8.51
N GLN A 276 4.44 11.89 7.23
CA GLN A 276 4.53 13.25 6.69
C GLN A 276 3.20 14.00 6.89
N GLN A 277 2.07 13.41 6.51
CA GLN A 277 0.74 14.00 6.70
C GLN A 277 0.44 14.27 8.18
N ASN A 278 0.74 13.33 9.08
CA ASN A 278 0.50 13.50 10.51
C ASN A 278 1.40 14.60 11.13
N THR A 279 2.64 14.76 10.66
CA THR A 279 3.49 15.89 11.07
C THR A 279 3.00 17.23 10.52
N GLU A 280 2.47 17.27 9.30
CA GLU A 280 1.85 18.47 8.74
C GLU A 280 0.58 18.87 9.49
N LEU A 281 -0.34 17.92 9.74
CA LEU A 281 -1.55 18.15 10.54
C LEU A 281 -1.21 18.66 11.95
N ARG A 282 -0.16 18.13 12.60
CA ARG A 282 0.36 18.66 13.88
C ARG A 282 0.87 20.10 13.75
N GLN A 283 1.53 20.45 12.65
CA GLN A 283 1.95 21.84 12.39
C GLN A 283 0.75 22.75 12.12
N GLN A 284 -0.28 22.29 11.40
CA GLN A 284 -1.53 23.02 11.16
C GLN A 284 -2.28 23.27 12.49
N ILE A 285 -2.44 22.24 13.33
CA ILE A 285 -2.99 22.37 14.69
C ILE A 285 -2.17 23.36 15.53
N LYS A 286 -0.83 23.33 15.45
CA LYS A 286 0.04 24.31 16.17
C LYS A 286 -0.15 25.74 15.66
N LYS A 287 -0.27 25.95 14.35
CA LYS A 287 -0.59 27.26 13.73
C LYS A 287 -1.95 27.76 14.22
N LEU A 288 -3.00 26.94 14.10
CA LEU A 288 -4.36 27.26 14.56
C LEU A 288 -4.41 27.54 16.07
N SER A 289 -3.70 26.77 16.91
CA SER A 289 -3.65 27.05 18.35
C SER A 289 -2.96 28.38 18.66
N SER A 290 -1.89 28.74 17.92
CA SER A 290 -1.22 30.03 18.10
C SER A 290 -2.08 31.21 17.62
N ALA A 291 -2.85 31.03 16.53
CA ALA A 291 -3.83 32.01 16.08
C ALA A 291 -4.97 32.17 17.10
N LYS A 292 -5.53 31.06 17.61
CA LYS A 292 -6.54 31.07 18.67
C LYS A 292 -6.06 31.84 19.90
N THR A 293 -4.84 31.61 20.38
CA THR A 293 -4.27 32.36 21.52
C THR A 293 -3.94 33.82 21.20
N ALA A 294 -3.69 34.18 19.94
CA ALA A 294 -3.61 35.58 19.53
C ALA A 294 -5.00 36.26 19.56
N VAL A 295 -6.03 35.58 19.06
CA VAL A 295 -7.42 36.07 19.03
C VAL A 295 -8.02 36.15 20.44
N GLU A 296 -7.75 35.17 21.31
CA GLU A 296 -8.10 35.23 22.74
C GLU A 296 -7.50 36.46 23.42
N LYS A 297 -6.25 36.81 23.11
CA LYS A 297 -5.59 38.02 23.62
C LYS A 297 -6.21 39.31 23.06
N SER A 298 -6.67 39.34 21.82
CA SER A 298 -7.42 40.49 21.30
C SER A 298 -8.82 40.61 21.91
N ILE A 299 -9.52 39.50 22.15
CA ILE A 299 -10.81 39.50 22.86
C ILE A 299 -10.63 40.10 24.26
N VAL A 300 -9.63 39.63 25.04
CA VAL A 300 -9.36 40.16 26.39
C VAL A 300 -9.04 41.66 26.37
N ARG A 301 -8.30 42.15 25.36
CA ARG A 301 -8.05 43.60 25.18
C ARG A 301 -9.34 44.36 24.83
N LEU A 302 -10.13 43.89 23.87
CA LEU A 302 -11.39 44.52 23.48
C LEU A 302 -12.41 44.57 24.63
N VAL A 303 -12.40 43.57 25.53
CA VAL A 303 -13.19 43.61 26.78
C VAL A 303 -12.66 44.70 27.73
N GLN A 304 -11.35 44.79 27.95
CA GLN A 304 -10.75 45.84 28.79
C GLN A 304 -10.98 47.25 28.22
N ASP A 305 -10.91 47.41 26.90
CA ASP A 305 -11.22 48.67 26.20
C ASP A 305 -12.71 48.99 26.32
N LYS A 306 -13.61 48.00 26.21
CA LYS A 306 -15.05 48.17 26.43
C LYS A 306 -15.35 48.65 27.85
N ASP A 307 -14.78 48.02 28.87
CA ASP A 307 -14.94 48.41 30.27
C ASP A 307 -14.37 49.82 30.53
N GLY A 308 -13.25 50.16 29.87
CA GLY A 308 -12.64 51.49 29.94
C GLY A 308 -13.47 52.58 29.27
N VAL A 309 -14.12 52.27 28.14
CA VAL A 309 -15.07 53.17 27.46
C VAL A 309 -16.36 53.30 28.27
N GLN A 310 -16.88 52.22 28.85
CA GLN A 310 -18.09 52.25 29.66
C GLN A 310 -17.89 53.10 30.93
N LYS A 311 -16.77 52.97 31.65
CA LYS A 311 -16.46 53.82 32.81
C LYS A 311 -16.34 55.30 32.44
N LYS A 312 -15.82 55.62 31.25
CA LYS A 312 -15.81 56.99 30.73
C LYS A 312 -17.21 57.49 30.39
N LEU A 313 -18.08 56.63 29.88
CA LEU A 313 -19.49 56.96 29.60
C LEU A 313 -20.22 57.27 30.92
N GLU A 314 -20.09 56.41 31.94
CA GLU A 314 -20.63 56.59 33.30
C GLU A 314 -20.10 57.89 33.96
N GLN A 315 -18.82 58.23 33.75
CA GLN A 315 -18.26 59.52 34.17
C GLN A 315 -18.85 60.71 33.41
N THR A 316 -19.06 60.61 32.09
CA THR A 316 -19.73 61.69 31.34
C THR A 316 -21.22 61.82 31.68
N GLU A 317 -21.89 60.72 32.02
CA GLU A 317 -23.29 60.70 32.42
C GLU A 317 -23.49 61.33 33.79
N THR A 318 -22.65 60.99 34.78
CA THR A 318 -22.65 61.64 36.10
C THR A 318 -22.26 63.12 36.04
N LEU A 319 -21.34 63.52 35.15
CA LEU A 319 -21.05 64.94 34.88
C LEU A 319 -22.22 65.67 34.20
N VAL A 320 -22.93 65.01 33.27
CA VAL A 320 -24.14 65.58 32.64
C VAL A 320 -25.28 65.70 33.66
N GLN A 321 -25.47 64.71 34.54
CA GLN A 321 -26.42 64.76 35.66
C GLN A 321 -26.14 65.99 36.55
N SER A 322 -24.91 66.11 37.06
CA SER A 322 -24.48 67.25 37.88
C SER A 322 -24.66 68.60 37.17
N LYS A 323 -24.45 68.67 35.85
CA LYS A 323 -24.68 69.90 35.08
C LYS A 323 -26.16 70.18 34.81
N ILE A 324 -27.01 69.15 34.72
CA ILE A 324 -28.46 69.31 34.68
C ILE A 324 -28.96 69.83 36.03
N ASP A 325 -28.44 69.30 37.15
CA ASP A 325 -28.80 69.74 38.50
C ASP A 325 -28.38 71.20 38.75
N GLU A 326 -27.16 71.59 38.36
CA GLU A 326 -26.71 73.00 38.36
C GLU A 326 -27.63 73.90 37.50
N ILE A 327 -28.07 73.43 36.33
CA ILE A 327 -29.00 74.18 35.47
C ILE A 327 -30.39 74.31 36.12
N TRP A 328 -30.85 73.32 36.89
CA TRP A 328 -32.07 73.44 37.69
C TRP A 328 -31.92 74.42 38.86
N GLU A 329 -30.80 74.41 39.60
CA GLU A 329 -30.55 75.42 40.64
C GLU A 329 -30.47 76.85 40.05
N ILE A 330 -29.77 77.01 38.92
CA ILE A 330 -29.71 78.29 38.20
C ILE A 330 -31.11 78.70 37.75
N LYS A 331 -31.90 77.79 37.16
CA LYS A 331 -33.28 78.06 36.74
C LYS A 331 -34.16 78.48 37.92
N ASP A 332 -34.14 77.75 39.03
CA ASP A 332 -34.90 78.07 40.23
C ASP A 332 -34.48 79.43 40.82
N SER A 333 -33.18 79.76 40.81
CA SER A 333 -32.70 81.09 41.22
C SER A 333 -33.18 82.18 40.27
N LEU A 334 -33.28 81.88 38.97
CA LEU A 334 -33.72 82.81 37.93
C LEU A 334 -35.23 83.02 37.99
N ASP A 335 -36.04 81.96 38.15
CA ASP A 335 -37.49 82.03 38.36
C ASP A 335 -37.82 82.78 39.66
N ARG A 336 -37.05 82.59 40.74
CA ARG A 336 -37.15 83.42 41.96
C ARG A 336 -36.82 84.89 41.67
N SER A 337 -35.78 85.16 40.86
CA SER A 337 -35.43 86.54 40.48
C SER A 337 -36.51 87.19 39.59
N PHE A 338 -37.15 86.42 38.70
CA PHE A 338 -38.27 86.87 37.89
C PHE A 338 -39.53 87.09 38.73
N GLN A 339 -39.85 86.22 39.68
CA GLN A 339 -40.94 86.44 40.63
C GLN A 339 -40.70 87.68 41.50
N ALA A 340 -39.47 87.90 41.97
CA ALA A 340 -39.08 89.11 42.68
C ALA A 340 -39.19 90.37 41.79
N ALA A 341 -38.90 90.28 40.49
CA ALA A 341 -39.10 91.36 39.52
C ALA A 341 -40.56 91.55 39.06
N LYS A 342 -41.43 90.54 39.24
CA LYS A 342 -42.85 90.56 38.85
C LYS A 342 -43.76 91.17 39.94
N SER A 343 -43.18 91.61 41.06
CA SER A 343 -43.89 92.25 42.18
C SER A 343 -44.09 93.77 42.02
N THR A 344 -43.56 94.40 40.95
CA THR A 344 -43.88 95.79 40.56
C THR A 344 -44.91 95.83 39.42
N PRO A 345 -46.13 96.37 39.65
CA PRO A 345 -47.20 96.35 38.64
C PRO A 345 -47.13 97.55 37.69
N THR A 346 -46.76 97.29 36.43
CA THR A 346 -47.02 98.20 35.31
C THR A 346 -47.56 97.41 34.12
N ALA A 347 -48.79 97.71 33.69
CA ALA A 347 -49.47 97.01 32.60
C ALA A 347 -48.86 97.35 31.22
N GLY A 348 -48.99 96.43 30.26
CA GLY A 348 -48.53 96.65 28.88
C GLY A 348 -48.13 95.41 28.09
N GLU A 349 -48.65 94.22 28.43
CA GLU A 349 -48.42 93.02 27.61
C GLU A 349 -49.45 93.01 26.46
N VAL A 350 -48.95 93.14 25.23
CA VAL A 350 -49.76 93.19 24.00
C VAL A 350 -49.58 91.87 23.25
N GLU A 351 -50.67 91.13 23.09
CA GLU A 351 -50.68 89.88 22.33
C GLU A 351 -50.33 90.14 20.85
N LEU A 352 -49.50 89.27 20.28
CA LEU A 352 -49.31 89.18 18.83
C LEU A 352 -49.58 87.73 18.39
N PRO A 353 -50.31 87.52 17.28
CA PRO A 353 -50.70 86.18 16.84
C PRO A 353 -49.51 85.34 16.36
N PRO A 354 -49.58 84.01 16.45
CA PRO A 354 -48.48 83.13 16.05
C PRO A 354 -48.21 83.21 14.54
N ILE A 355 -46.96 83.49 14.18
CA ILE A 355 -46.51 83.45 12.78
C ILE A 355 -46.35 81.98 12.36
N VAL A 356 -47.38 81.45 11.70
CA VAL A 356 -47.31 80.18 10.99
C VAL A 356 -46.41 80.32 9.75
N VAL A 357 -45.20 79.75 9.82
CA VAL A 357 -44.32 79.62 8.65
C VAL A 357 -44.64 78.29 7.96
N SER A 358 -45.17 78.38 6.74
CA SER A 358 -45.67 77.22 5.99
C SER A 358 -44.58 76.20 5.65
N ALA A 359 -44.90 74.91 5.82
CA ALA A 359 -44.12 73.84 5.21
C ALA A 359 -44.24 73.92 3.67
N GLY A 360 -43.11 74.09 2.97
CA GLY A 360 -43.11 74.36 1.52
C GLY A 360 -41.72 74.25 0.90
N GLY A 361 -41.08 73.08 1.02
CA GLY A 361 -39.69 72.87 0.58
C GLY A 361 -39.41 71.43 0.15
N SER A 362 -40.12 70.95 -0.88
CA SER A 362 -40.09 69.57 -1.36
C SER A 362 -38.83 69.22 -2.18
N SER A 363 -37.65 69.26 -1.54
CA SER A 363 -36.44 68.67 -2.12
C SER A 363 -36.53 67.14 -2.07
N LYS A 364 -36.73 66.52 -3.24
CA LYS A 364 -36.71 65.06 -3.38
C LYS A 364 -35.26 64.55 -3.31
N LEU A 365 -34.81 64.15 -2.11
CA LEU A 365 -33.85 63.05 -2.01
C LEU A 365 -34.51 61.86 -1.35
N SER A 366 -35.09 61.01 -2.20
CA SER A 366 -35.31 59.61 -1.84
C SER A 366 -33.95 59.01 -1.52
N GLY A 367 -33.74 58.63 -0.26
CA GLY A 367 -32.63 57.76 0.15
C GLY A 367 -32.87 56.33 -0.34
N SER A 368 -33.09 56.18 -1.65
CA SER A 368 -33.23 54.87 -2.29
C SER A 368 -31.96 54.06 -2.02
N PHE A 369 -32.13 52.77 -1.74
CA PHE A 369 -31.03 51.84 -1.71
C PHE A 369 -30.32 51.88 -3.07
N SER A 370 -29.11 52.44 -3.11
CA SER A 370 -28.25 52.40 -4.30
C SER A 370 -27.59 51.02 -4.42
N LEU A 371 -28.42 49.99 -4.57
CA LEU A 371 -28.03 48.59 -4.73
C LEU A 371 -27.71 48.27 -6.20
N GLU A 372 -27.11 49.23 -6.90
CA GLU A 372 -26.75 49.16 -8.32
C GLU A 372 -25.41 49.87 -8.54
N GLY A 373 -24.36 49.22 -8.05
CA GLY A 373 -23.00 49.47 -8.52
C GLY A 373 -22.82 48.87 -9.91
N THR A 374 -23.48 49.44 -10.93
CA THR A 374 -23.45 48.97 -12.33
C THR A 374 -22.08 49.22 -12.95
N ARG A 375 -21.11 48.40 -12.52
CA ARG A 375 -19.80 48.23 -13.18
C ARG A 375 -20.03 47.88 -14.66
N PRO A 376 -19.12 48.29 -15.57
CA PRO A 376 -19.28 47.97 -16.99
C PRO A 376 -19.41 46.45 -17.17
N GLY A 377 -20.49 46.02 -17.82
CA GLY A 377 -20.85 44.61 -17.91
C GLY A 377 -19.77 43.79 -18.61
N PHE A 378 -19.01 43.03 -17.84
CA PHE A 378 -18.10 42.02 -18.36
C PHE A 378 -18.94 40.81 -18.79
N GLU A 379 -18.84 40.42 -20.05
CA GLU A 379 -19.38 39.13 -20.49
C GLU A 379 -18.24 38.11 -20.59
N GLY A 380 -18.40 37.01 -19.85
CA GLY A 380 -17.47 35.89 -19.80
C GLY A 380 -18.06 34.63 -20.39
N LYS A 381 -17.19 33.63 -20.61
CA LYS A 381 -17.58 32.27 -20.99
C LYS A 381 -16.84 31.26 -20.14
N ILE A 382 -17.50 30.15 -19.85
CA ILE A 382 -16.90 29.02 -19.12
C ILE A 382 -15.99 28.24 -20.07
N VAL A 383 -14.71 28.15 -19.72
CA VAL A 383 -13.65 27.50 -20.50
C VAL A 383 -13.49 26.03 -20.11
N SER A 384 -13.55 25.71 -18.81
CA SER A 384 -13.48 24.34 -18.30
C SER A 384 -14.18 24.21 -16.96
N ILE A 385 -14.66 23.00 -16.65
CA ILE A 385 -15.38 22.66 -15.42
C ILE A 385 -14.69 21.44 -14.80
N ASN A 386 -14.43 21.46 -13.49
CA ASN A 386 -13.94 20.30 -12.75
C ASN A 386 -15.01 19.83 -11.75
N GLU A 387 -15.91 18.96 -12.23
CA GLU A 387 -17.03 18.42 -11.45
C GLU A 387 -16.58 17.64 -10.19
N GLY A 388 -15.33 17.16 -10.14
CA GLY A 388 -14.79 16.47 -8.95
C GLY A 388 -14.35 17.41 -7.82
N ASN A 389 -14.26 18.72 -8.07
CA ASN A 389 -13.78 19.72 -7.12
C ASN A 389 -14.62 21.02 -7.15
N ASN A 390 -15.82 20.98 -7.76
CA ASN A 390 -16.77 22.08 -7.97
C ASN A 390 -16.26 23.36 -8.66
N PHE A 391 -14.96 23.50 -8.96
CA PHE A 391 -14.44 24.72 -9.57
C PHE A 391 -14.65 24.82 -11.08
N VAL A 392 -14.74 26.06 -11.54
CA VAL A 392 -14.98 26.48 -12.93
C VAL A 392 -13.94 27.51 -13.34
N ILE A 393 -13.45 27.45 -14.59
CA ILE A 393 -12.53 28.46 -15.16
C ILE A 393 -13.28 29.32 -16.18
N ILE A 394 -13.12 30.64 -16.08
CA ILE A 394 -13.86 31.67 -16.82
C ILE A 394 -12.89 32.54 -17.62
N ASP A 395 -13.24 32.89 -18.86
CA ASP A 395 -12.49 33.78 -19.77
C ASP A 395 -12.64 35.28 -19.43
N VAL A 396 -12.54 35.61 -18.13
CA VAL A 396 -12.59 36.97 -17.58
C VAL A 396 -11.65 37.04 -16.38
N GLY A 397 -10.80 38.06 -16.33
CA GLY A 397 -9.80 38.27 -15.29
C GLY A 397 -9.74 39.69 -14.75
N GLU A 398 -8.68 39.99 -14.00
CA GLU A 398 -8.42 41.27 -13.34
C GLU A 398 -8.47 42.46 -14.33
N LYS A 399 -8.02 42.28 -15.58
CA LYS A 399 -8.09 43.32 -16.64
C LYS A 399 -9.52 43.76 -16.97
N ARG A 400 -10.52 42.93 -16.66
CA ARG A 400 -11.96 43.23 -16.84
C ARG A 400 -12.67 43.59 -15.53
N GLY A 401 -11.92 43.76 -14.43
CA GLY A 401 -12.44 44.24 -13.14
C GLY A 401 -12.95 43.16 -12.19
N ILE A 402 -12.70 41.87 -12.46
CA ILE A 402 -12.99 40.77 -11.53
C ILE A 402 -11.89 40.69 -10.46
N HIS A 403 -12.32 40.56 -9.20
CA HIS A 403 -11.48 40.39 -8.02
C HIS A 403 -11.86 39.08 -7.28
N PRO A 404 -10.93 38.48 -6.51
CA PRO A 404 -11.27 37.42 -5.56
C PRO A 404 -12.37 37.88 -4.60
N GLY A 405 -13.43 37.07 -4.45
CA GLY A 405 -14.63 37.38 -3.68
C GLY A 405 -15.79 38.02 -4.46
N ASP A 406 -15.60 38.41 -5.73
CA ASP A 406 -16.74 38.82 -6.58
C ASP A 406 -17.66 37.60 -6.86
N ILE A 407 -18.98 37.83 -6.83
CA ILE A 407 -20.03 36.83 -7.11
C ILE A 407 -20.51 37.01 -8.55
N LEU A 408 -20.65 35.90 -9.28
CA LEU A 408 -20.99 35.89 -10.71
C LEU A 408 -22.20 34.97 -10.98
N GLY A 409 -22.99 35.31 -12.01
CA GLY A 409 -24.12 34.53 -12.48
C GLY A 409 -23.82 33.79 -13.79
N VAL A 410 -24.16 32.50 -13.86
CA VAL A 410 -24.08 31.69 -15.08
C VAL A 410 -25.42 31.68 -15.80
N TYR A 411 -25.40 31.96 -17.11
CA TYR A 411 -26.57 32.04 -17.97
C TYR A 411 -26.41 31.19 -19.23
N ARG A 412 -27.51 30.59 -19.69
CA ARG A 412 -27.61 29.94 -21.00
C ARG A 412 -28.73 30.60 -21.80
N GLY A 413 -28.36 31.46 -22.75
CA GLY A 413 -29.30 32.39 -23.36
C GLY A 413 -29.82 33.38 -22.31
N SER A 414 -31.11 33.30 -21.96
CA SER A 414 -31.76 34.12 -20.94
C SER A 414 -32.02 33.37 -19.62
N GLU A 415 -31.73 32.07 -19.53
CA GLU A 415 -31.98 31.25 -18.33
C GLU A 415 -30.79 31.34 -17.36
N TYR A 416 -31.07 31.63 -16.09
CA TYR A 416 -30.08 31.66 -15.00
C TYR A 416 -29.89 30.26 -14.41
N ILE A 417 -28.65 29.77 -14.41
CA ILE A 417 -28.32 28.35 -14.19
C ILE A 417 -27.56 28.10 -12.90
N ALA A 418 -26.66 29.00 -12.50
CA ALA A 418 -25.81 28.82 -11.33
C ALA A 418 -25.24 30.13 -10.78
N ARG A 419 -24.86 30.11 -9.50
CA ARG A 419 -24.06 31.15 -8.84
C ARG A 419 -22.62 30.66 -8.68
N LEU A 420 -21.67 31.47 -9.13
CA LEU A 420 -20.23 31.27 -8.91
C LEU A 420 -19.68 32.31 -7.94
N GLU A 421 -18.58 31.99 -7.25
CA GLU A 421 -17.82 32.93 -6.42
C GLU A 421 -16.32 32.83 -6.75
N VAL A 422 -15.67 33.95 -7.06
CA VAL A 422 -14.29 33.94 -7.58
C VAL A 422 -13.29 33.66 -6.44
N ILE A 423 -12.62 32.50 -6.48
CA ILE A 423 -11.55 32.16 -5.54
C ILE A 423 -10.26 32.90 -5.92
N GLN A 424 -9.91 32.90 -7.22
CA GLN A 424 -8.67 33.49 -7.71
C GLN A 424 -8.85 34.05 -9.11
N ALA A 425 -8.62 35.36 -9.25
CA ALA A 425 -8.43 36.00 -10.53
C ALA A 425 -6.96 35.91 -10.99
N ARG A 426 -6.75 36.02 -12.29
CA ARG A 426 -5.48 36.36 -12.95
C ARG A 426 -5.79 37.44 -14.00
N GLN A 427 -4.79 37.94 -14.71
CA GLN A 427 -4.96 39.00 -15.71
C GLN A 427 -6.14 38.78 -16.69
N ASP A 428 -6.23 37.60 -17.31
CA ASP A 428 -7.17 37.31 -18.41
C ASP A 428 -8.22 36.23 -18.07
N ILE A 429 -7.97 35.39 -17.06
CA ILE A 429 -8.85 34.28 -16.64
C ILE A 429 -9.07 34.28 -15.13
N SER A 430 -10.18 33.70 -14.67
CA SER A 430 -10.47 33.51 -13.24
C SER A 430 -10.92 32.07 -12.95
N ALA A 431 -10.58 31.59 -11.75
CA ALA A 431 -11.10 30.36 -11.16
C ALA A 431 -12.14 30.70 -10.09
N ALA A 432 -13.33 30.12 -10.22
CA ALA A 432 -14.47 30.35 -9.34
C ALA A 432 -15.05 29.03 -8.80
N ASP A 433 -15.58 29.06 -7.59
CA ASP A 433 -16.32 27.95 -6.97
C ASP A 433 -17.78 27.93 -7.43
N LEU A 434 -18.41 26.76 -7.46
CA LEU A 434 -19.81 26.58 -7.80
C LEU A 434 -20.64 26.41 -6.53
N LYS A 435 -21.37 27.47 -6.11
CA LYS A 435 -22.12 27.49 -4.85
C LYS A 435 -23.57 27.03 -5.01
N ASP A 436 -24.33 27.69 -5.87
CA ASP A 436 -25.72 27.34 -6.15
C ASP A 436 -25.83 26.85 -7.60
N GLN A 437 -26.51 25.71 -7.84
CA GLN A 437 -26.72 25.18 -9.19
C GLN A 437 -28.18 24.71 -9.36
N TRP A 438 -28.88 25.31 -10.32
CA TRP A 438 -30.25 24.94 -10.70
C TRP A 438 -30.30 24.00 -11.91
N ALA A 439 -29.31 24.06 -12.80
CA ALA A 439 -29.13 23.13 -13.91
C ALA A 439 -27.66 22.82 -14.19
N LYS A 440 -27.35 21.70 -14.85
CA LYS A 440 -25.96 21.33 -15.12
C LYS A 440 -25.29 22.33 -16.07
N VAL A 441 -24.25 22.99 -15.55
CA VAL A 441 -23.39 23.96 -16.24
C VAL A 441 -22.55 23.26 -17.32
N LYS A 442 -22.25 23.96 -18.41
CA LYS A 442 -21.51 23.47 -19.58
C LYS A 442 -20.45 24.47 -20.04
N VAL A 443 -19.41 23.94 -20.70
CA VAL A 443 -18.42 24.77 -21.40
C VAL A 443 -19.13 25.60 -22.47
N GLY A 444 -18.83 26.90 -22.51
CA GLY A 444 -19.50 27.87 -23.39
C GLY A 444 -20.75 28.55 -22.83
N ASP A 445 -21.24 28.17 -21.64
CA ASP A 445 -22.24 28.98 -20.93
C ASP A 445 -21.67 30.37 -20.58
N ILE A 446 -22.53 31.38 -20.52
CA ILE A 446 -22.18 32.80 -20.38
C ILE A 446 -22.09 33.16 -18.88
N VAL A 447 -21.16 34.04 -18.52
CA VAL A 447 -20.98 34.53 -17.14
C VAL A 447 -21.09 36.06 -17.11
N ARG A 448 -21.78 36.60 -16.12
CA ARG A 448 -22.00 38.04 -15.87
C ARG A 448 -21.99 38.35 -14.37
#